data_AF-A0A015JN12-F1
#
_entry.id   AF-A0A015JN12-F1
#
_cell.length_a   1.000
_cell.length_b   1.000
_cell.length_c   1.000
_cell.angle_alpha   90.00
_cell.angle_beta   90.00
_cell.angle_gamma   90.00
#
_symmetry.space_group_name_H-M   'P 1'
#
loop_
_entity.id
_entity.type
_entity.pdbx_description
1 polymer ?
#
loop_
_entity_poly.entity_id
_entity_poly.type
_entity_poly.pdbx_seq_one_letter_code
_entity_poly.pdbx_strand_id
1 'polypeptide(L)'
;MSLRSKRVVFEKVFAEFRQDLEKMFNFSGLDRVSGMKMYQYPFKSRLLYKLVYDMCTAAPRPHTEKLFNAIADFLNDYTIQIRESILDHDDVVSAYAREWKHYSQSVKHDHDEKYIA
;
A
#
# COMPACT_ATOMS: atom_id res chain seq x y z
N MET A 1 10.21 -21.20 -8.27
CA MET A 1 8.93 -20.61 -7.81
C MET A 1 7.79 -21.32 -8.53
N SER A 2 6.67 -21.59 -7.85
CA SER A 2 5.51 -22.27 -8.47
C SER A 2 4.32 -21.33 -8.53
N LEU A 3 3.73 -21.20 -9.72
CA LEU A 3 2.45 -20.53 -9.99
C LEU A 3 1.24 -21.41 -9.61
N ARG A 4 1.49 -22.58 -9.01
CA ARG A 4 0.42 -23.46 -8.56
C ARG A 4 -0.35 -22.79 -7.43
N SER A 5 -1.67 -22.95 -7.49
CA SER A 5 -2.57 -22.56 -6.42
C SER A 5 -2.14 -23.20 -5.10
N LYS A 6 -2.17 -22.41 -4.03
CA LYS A 6 -1.82 -22.84 -2.66
C LYS A 6 -3.01 -22.61 -1.75
N ARG A 7 -3.05 -23.37 -0.65
CA ARG A 7 -3.90 -23.01 0.48
C ARG A 7 -3.28 -21.79 1.17
N VAL A 8 -4.06 -20.73 1.24
CA VAL A 8 -3.67 -19.46 1.86
C VAL A 8 -4.57 -19.19 3.05
N VAL A 9 -3.97 -18.83 4.18
CA VAL A 9 -4.71 -18.30 5.33
C VAL A 9 -4.75 -16.78 5.14
N PHE A 10 -5.89 -16.29 4.66
CA PHE A 10 -6.05 -14.88 4.28
C PHE A 10 -5.59 -13.91 5.36
N GLU A 11 -5.97 -14.10 6.63
CA GLU A 11 -5.63 -13.13 7.69
C GLU A 11 -4.14 -12.98 7.95
N LYS A 12 -3.40 -14.08 7.84
CA LYS A 12 -1.95 -14.04 8.02
C LYS A 12 -1.28 -13.28 6.88
N VAL A 13 -1.68 -13.58 5.64
CA VAL A 13 -1.10 -13.00 4.44
C VAL A 13 -1.52 -11.54 4.28
N PHE A 14 -2.75 -11.21 4.63
CA PHE A 14 -3.26 -9.84 4.60
C PHE A 14 -2.62 -8.98 5.71
N ALA A 15 -2.31 -9.53 6.89
CA ALA A 15 -1.59 -8.78 7.92
C ALA A 15 -0.19 -8.35 7.44
N GLU A 16 0.53 -9.23 6.75
CA GLU A 16 1.83 -8.89 6.13
C GLU A 16 1.65 -7.81 5.05
N PHE A 17 0.64 -7.97 4.20
CA PHE A 17 0.31 -7.00 3.16
C PHE A 17 -0.09 -5.63 3.72
N ARG A 18 -0.90 -5.59 4.78
CA ARG A 18 -1.34 -4.37 5.47
C ARG A 18 -0.14 -3.59 6.03
N GLN A 19 0.82 -4.27 6.64
CA GLN A 19 2.03 -3.61 7.14
C GLN A 19 2.85 -2.98 6.00
N ASP A 20 2.80 -3.51 4.80
CA ASP A 20 3.48 -2.91 3.65
C ASP A 20 2.68 -1.74 3.05
N LEU A 21 1.34 -1.81 3.05
CA LEU A 21 0.48 -0.65 2.75
C LEU A 21 0.74 0.50 3.73
N GLU A 22 0.77 0.24 5.04
CA GLU A 22 1.04 1.27 6.06
C GLU A 22 2.39 1.96 5.83
N LYS A 23 3.43 1.21 5.46
CA LYS A 23 4.75 1.80 5.14
C LYS A 23 4.73 2.66 3.88
N MET A 24 3.93 2.27 2.88
CA MET A 24 3.78 3.03 1.63
C MET A 24 3.10 4.37 1.89
N PHE A 25 2.07 4.40 2.73
CA PHE A 25 1.29 5.61 3.01
C PHE A 25 1.89 6.50 4.12
N ASN A 26 2.59 5.95 5.11
CA ASN A 26 3.14 6.74 6.22
C ASN A 26 4.49 7.42 5.95
N PHE A 27 5.12 7.24 4.78
CA PHE A 27 6.43 7.84 4.41
C PHE A 27 7.54 7.76 5.49
N SER A 28 7.44 6.86 6.46
CA SER A 28 8.40 6.71 7.55
C SER A 28 9.69 6.07 7.01
N GLY A 29 10.55 6.90 6.40
CA GLY A 29 11.83 6.48 5.83
C GLY A 29 12.33 7.29 4.62
N LEU A 30 11.56 8.26 4.09
CA LEU A 30 11.95 8.95 2.86
C LEU A 30 12.95 10.12 3.01
N ASP A 31 13.22 10.59 4.23
CA ASP A 31 14.33 11.52 4.51
C ASP A 31 15.73 10.92 4.26
N ARG A 32 15.83 9.62 3.94
CA ARG A 32 17.11 8.96 3.61
C ARG A 32 17.14 8.31 2.23
N VAL A 33 16.08 8.41 1.44
CA VAL A 33 16.01 7.73 0.14
C VAL A 33 15.96 8.78 -0.96
N SER A 34 17.15 9.31 -1.28
CA SER A 34 17.43 9.93 -2.57
C SER A 34 16.90 9.02 -3.68
N GLY A 35 16.18 9.62 -4.64
CA GLY A 35 15.37 8.99 -5.70
C GLY A 35 16.07 8.01 -6.65
N MET A 36 17.25 7.50 -6.31
CA MET A 36 17.94 6.39 -7.00
C MET A 36 18.03 5.11 -6.15
N LYS A 37 17.56 5.09 -4.90
CA LYS A 37 17.65 3.91 -4.01
C LYS A 37 16.36 3.14 -3.77
N MET A 38 15.26 3.44 -4.47
CA MET A 38 14.12 2.52 -4.44
C MET A 38 14.42 1.17 -5.13
N TYR A 39 15.47 1.11 -5.97
CA TYR A 39 16.04 -0.15 -6.47
C TYR A 39 16.87 -0.92 -5.43
N GLN A 40 17.07 -0.38 -4.21
CA GLN A 40 17.82 -1.04 -3.14
C GLN A 40 16.93 -1.80 -2.14
N TYR A 41 15.60 -1.81 -2.34
CA TYR A 41 14.70 -2.81 -1.75
C TYR A 41 14.01 -3.72 -2.79
N PRO A 42 14.78 -4.37 -3.70
CA PRO A 42 14.22 -5.28 -4.71
C PRO A 42 13.58 -6.54 -4.09
N PHE A 43 13.69 -6.72 -2.78
CA PHE A 43 13.04 -7.80 -2.04
C PHE A 43 11.62 -7.50 -1.55
N LYS A 44 11.21 -6.23 -1.34
CA LYS A 44 9.89 -5.90 -0.74
C LYS A 44 8.78 -5.61 -1.75
N SER A 45 9.06 -4.81 -2.79
CA SER A 45 8.12 -4.65 -3.92
C SER A 45 7.83 -6.00 -4.61
N ARG A 46 8.81 -6.91 -4.56
CA ARG A 46 8.67 -8.30 -5.05
C ARG A 46 7.70 -9.17 -4.24
N LEU A 47 7.44 -8.81 -2.99
CA LEU A 47 6.54 -9.54 -2.10
C LEU A 47 5.08 -9.09 -2.27
N LEU A 48 4.82 -7.80 -2.48
CA LEU A 48 3.46 -7.26 -2.63
C LEU A 48 2.68 -7.92 -3.78
N TYR A 49 3.25 -7.95 -4.99
CA TYR A 49 2.58 -8.59 -6.14
C TYR A 49 2.35 -10.08 -5.90
N LYS A 50 3.25 -10.73 -5.16
CA LYS A 50 3.19 -12.16 -4.89
C LYS A 50 2.13 -12.47 -3.85
N LEU A 51 2.00 -11.64 -2.81
CA LEU A 51 0.95 -11.78 -1.80
C LEU A 51 -0.43 -11.60 -2.43
N VAL A 52 -0.59 -10.59 -3.28
CA VAL A 52 -1.83 -10.39 -4.06
C VAL A 52 -2.10 -11.59 -4.97
N TYR A 53 -1.09 -12.07 -5.70
CA TYR A 53 -1.22 -13.24 -6.56
C TYR A 53 -1.61 -14.50 -5.77
N ASP A 54 -0.92 -14.79 -4.66
CA ASP A 54 -1.19 -15.96 -3.82
C ASP A 54 -2.62 -15.89 -3.22
N MET A 55 -3.11 -14.69 -2.83
CA MET A 55 -4.49 -14.50 -2.32
C MET A 55 -5.57 -14.64 -3.41
N CYS A 56 -5.31 -14.10 -4.61
CA CYS A 56 -6.24 -14.17 -5.75
C CYS A 56 -6.25 -15.55 -6.43
N THR A 57 -5.20 -16.36 -6.25
CA THR A 57 -5.11 -17.73 -6.81
C THR A 57 -5.26 -18.82 -5.74
N ALA A 58 -5.68 -18.45 -4.53
CA ALA A 58 -5.83 -19.37 -3.41
C ALA A 58 -6.87 -20.48 -3.68
N ALA A 59 -6.58 -21.68 -3.17
CA ALA A 59 -7.52 -22.80 -3.12
C ALA A 59 -8.08 -22.97 -1.70
N PRO A 60 -9.36 -23.33 -1.52
CA PRO A 60 -10.32 -23.83 -2.53
C PRO A 60 -11.10 -22.74 -3.29
N ARG A 61 -11.09 -21.48 -2.81
CA ARG A 61 -11.68 -20.34 -3.50
C ARG A 61 -10.74 -19.13 -3.43
N PRO A 62 -10.67 -18.33 -4.51
CA PRO A 62 -9.99 -17.04 -4.49
C PRO A 62 -10.50 -16.13 -3.38
N HIS A 63 -9.62 -15.34 -2.78
CA HIS A 63 -9.98 -14.31 -1.82
C HIS A 63 -10.19 -12.93 -2.46
N THR A 64 -10.42 -12.85 -3.77
CA THR A 64 -10.44 -11.59 -4.53
C THR A 64 -11.39 -10.54 -3.95
N GLU A 65 -12.65 -10.90 -3.70
CA GLU A 65 -13.64 -9.97 -3.11
C GLU A 65 -13.24 -9.57 -1.69
N LYS A 66 -12.76 -10.53 -0.90
CA LYS A 66 -12.33 -10.29 0.48
C LYS A 66 -11.11 -9.37 0.53
N LEU A 67 -10.16 -9.54 -0.39
CA LEU A 67 -8.99 -8.69 -0.53
C LEU A 67 -9.39 -7.28 -0.94
N PHE A 68 -10.29 -7.14 -1.90
CA PHE A 68 -10.80 -5.84 -2.33
C PHE A 68 -11.45 -5.09 -1.16
N ASN A 69 -12.37 -5.74 -0.44
CA ASN A 69 -13.05 -5.14 0.71
C ASN A 69 -12.05 -4.77 1.81
N ALA A 70 -11.10 -5.65 2.12
CA ALA A 70 -10.10 -5.37 3.15
C ALA A 70 -9.16 -4.20 2.79
N ILE A 71 -8.84 -4.03 1.50
CA ILE A 71 -8.10 -2.86 1.01
C ILE A 71 -8.95 -1.58 1.12
N ALA A 72 -10.22 -1.66 0.73
CA ALA A 72 -11.14 -0.54 0.83
C ALA A 72 -11.34 -0.10 2.28
N ASP A 73 -11.51 -1.04 3.21
CA ASP A 73 -11.61 -0.80 4.64
C ASP A 73 -10.34 -0.13 5.18
N PHE A 74 -9.16 -0.64 4.80
CA PHE A 74 -7.89 -0.03 5.17
C PHE A 74 -7.77 1.44 4.71
N LEU A 75 -8.12 1.72 3.45
CA LEU A 75 -8.06 3.09 2.91
C LEU A 75 -9.09 4.00 3.59
N ASN A 76 -10.27 3.48 3.89
CA ASN A 76 -11.29 4.22 4.61
C ASN A 76 -10.81 4.59 6.03
N ASP A 77 -10.31 3.62 6.80
CA ASP A 77 -9.76 3.86 8.14
C ASP A 77 -8.59 4.87 8.11
N TYR A 78 -7.68 4.73 7.13
CA TYR A 78 -6.56 5.64 6.95
C TYR A 78 -7.02 7.08 6.67
N THR A 79 -8.00 7.26 5.77
CA THR A 79 -8.53 8.59 5.45
C THR A 79 -9.31 9.22 6.59
N ILE A 80 -10.00 8.41 7.41
CA ILE A 80 -10.64 8.89 8.65
C ILE A 80 -9.59 9.45 9.61
N GLN A 81 -8.50 8.72 9.85
CA GLN A 81 -7.41 9.17 10.73
C GLN A 81 -6.75 10.45 10.22
N ILE A 82 -6.48 10.55 8.92
CA ILE A 82 -5.96 11.79 8.32
C ILE A 82 -6.93 12.93 8.50
N ARG A 83 -8.23 12.70 8.26
CA ARG A 83 -9.26 13.73 8.43
C ARG A 83 -9.28 14.26 9.85
N GLU A 84 -9.23 13.38 10.85
CA GLU A 84 -9.17 13.78 12.26
C GLU A 84 -7.92 14.61 12.55
N SER A 85 -6.75 14.20 12.05
CA SER A 85 -5.49 14.94 12.16
C SER A 85 -5.52 16.32 11.49
N ILE A 86 -6.17 16.44 10.33
CA ILE A 86 -6.35 17.73 9.62
C ILE A 86 -7.28 18.67 10.41
N LEU A 87 -8.34 18.14 11.02
CA LEU A 87 -9.30 18.93 11.78
C LEU A 87 -8.77 19.41 13.13
N ASP A 88 -7.73 18.77 13.66
CA ASP A 88 -7.03 19.18 14.88
C ASP A 88 -6.08 20.38 14.66
N HIS A 89 -5.81 20.75 13.40
CA HIS A 89 -4.97 21.90 13.06
C HIS A 89 -5.77 23.20 12.96
N ASP A 90 -5.20 24.29 13.51
CA ASP A 90 -5.76 25.65 13.38
C ASP A 90 -5.87 26.12 11.92
N ASP A 91 -4.93 25.71 11.06
CA ASP A 91 -4.96 25.95 9.61
C ASP A 91 -5.28 24.66 8.84
N VAL A 92 -6.57 24.36 8.80
CA VAL A 92 -7.15 23.19 8.11
C VAL A 92 -6.79 23.16 6.62
N VAL A 93 -6.71 24.33 5.97
CA VAL A 93 -6.50 24.42 4.51
C VAL A 93 -5.06 24.01 4.16
N SER A 94 -4.08 24.52 4.89
CA SER A 94 -2.67 24.13 4.69
C SER A 94 -2.41 22.68 5.10
N ALA A 95 -3.04 22.21 6.20
CA ALA A 95 -2.96 20.82 6.62
C ALA A 95 -3.51 19.88 5.53
N TYR A 96 -4.69 20.17 4.98
CA TYR A 96 -5.26 19.41 3.87
C TYR A 96 -4.36 19.41 2.64
N ALA A 97 -3.82 20.56 2.24
CA ALA A 97 -2.94 20.66 1.07
C ALA A 97 -1.67 19.81 1.22
N ARG A 98 -1.10 19.76 2.44
CA ARG A 98 0.06 18.90 2.76
C ARG A 98 -0.30 17.43 2.64
N GLU A 99 -1.36 16.98 3.30
CA GLU A 99 -1.79 15.57 3.28
C GLU A 99 -2.22 15.12 1.88
N TRP A 100 -2.89 15.98 1.11
CA TRP A 100 -3.25 15.70 -0.28
C TRP A 100 -2.00 15.51 -1.15
N LYS A 101 -0.98 16.35 -0.96
CA LYS A 101 0.30 16.20 -1.67
C LYS A 101 0.94 14.85 -1.33
N HIS A 102 0.99 14.47 -0.06
CA HIS A 102 1.51 13.17 0.38
C HIS A 102 0.74 12.00 -0.23
N TYR A 103 -0.58 12.02 -0.17
CA TYR A 103 -1.42 10.99 -0.78
C TYR A 103 -1.18 10.88 -2.29
N SER A 104 -1.15 12.02 -3.00
CA SER A 104 -0.95 12.05 -4.45
C SER A 104 0.40 11.47 -4.87
N GLN A 105 1.45 11.67 -4.06
CA GLN A 105 2.78 11.11 -4.33
C GLN A 105 2.82 9.60 -4.09
N SER A 106 2.15 9.11 -3.03
CA SER A 106 2.05 7.67 -2.72
C SER A 106 1.40 6.90 -3.86
N VAL A 107 0.31 7.46 -4.43
CA VAL A 107 -0.43 6.84 -5.52
C VAL A 107 0.32 6.95 -6.85
N LYS A 108 1.00 8.07 -7.12
CA LYS A 108 1.74 8.29 -8.37
C LYS A 108 3.03 7.49 -8.48
N HIS A 109 3.65 7.10 -7.36
CA HIS A 109 4.86 6.27 -7.41
C HIS A 109 4.62 4.89 -8.08
N ASP A 110 3.35 4.50 -8.25
CA ASP A 110 2.93 3.31 -8.98
C ASP A 110 2.83 3.51 -10.52
N HIS A 111 2.89 4.75 -11.02
CA HIS A 111 2.58 5.10 -12.41
C HIS A 111 3.79 5.52 -13.27
N ASP A 112 4.91 5.94 -12.67
CA ASP A 112 6.06 6.51 -13.39
C ASP A 112 7.05 5.46 -13.96
N GLU A 113 6.90 4.17 -13.66
CA GLU A 113 7.76 3.11 -14.24
C GLU A 113 7.35 2.66 -15.66
N LYS A 114 6.28 3.23 -16.25
CA LYS A 114 5.79 2.82 -17.60
C LYS A 114 6.38 3.58 -18.79
N TYR A 115 7.27 4.56 -18.59
CA TYR A 115 7.75 5.43 -19.68
C TYR A 115 9.27 5.66 -19.72
N ILE A 116 10.07 4.64 -19.37
CA ILE A 116 11.49 4.62 -19.74
C ILE A 116 11.75 3.32 -20.50
N ALA A 117 11.46 3.37 -21.80
CA ALA A 117 11.98 2.47 -22.82
C ALA A 117 12.95 3.28 -23.71
#